data_AF-A0A1H2D3U1-F1
#
_entry.id   AF-A0A1H2D3U1-F1
#
_cell.length_a   1.000
_cell.length_b   1.000
_cell.length_c   1.000
_cell.angle_alpha   90.00
_cell.angle_beta   90.00
_cell.angle_gamma   90.00
#
_symmetry.space_group_name_H-M   'P 1'
#
loop_
_entity.id
_entity.type
_entity.pdbx_description
1 polymer ?
#
loop_
_entity_poly.entity_id
_entity_poly.type
_entity_poly.pdbx_seq_one_letter_code
_entity_poly.pdbx_strand_id
1 'polypeptide(L)'
;MTATAPTDQSMIARLRGALRRTPPSQPVAVAAPPSLVNLVPDPGFRGDPDGFAVPERVAAERAEVPGRPGVHGLRVSALRGNDTSIAPGGIALRPGTYTAGVSLFLDEPLHSPPRLTAEWTIGDGEAAEPVRSVPARNEFGHHRITVTFTVPAGVQDAGVWLTAGSGAVTWYDYAITETAGPVAHFTGATPGDAVYRYEWTGEPDASPSRRTLLPGAVPVTLTAEEADFLREQPDGDPMAAARIALAEGDREAAVIQLRRVVKAGDPDGTAAWELGRIAVSEQRWAAAEQLLRGAVAKRPEAFERGYALAHAYDKLKRRDDSRRTAAAALAHDTKLPFDGPALLDSDVTAFGARRELGVFLSEHLVQIRVQAEQRLARPVRSTFDQPIFVYWAQGFATAPPVVRACLAALRATNPSVHELSRDTIGAYVDVPPDLAAAVGDDHAHFSDLLRMLLLEKFGGIWVDATGFVSEPLRPHVDRALAKSSVFAFNYTGPYLSNWFLASRPDSYVMHLWRAASFLWWEKRAESLDPLLHHHVFEMLHRLDDRFRAEWDAGLRLNATPPHTLQTIMLRPYEPEMFQTIVEGAFVHRLRHQFRPEEMGSESYLARIIRGDHQDALREIKENC
;
A
#
# COMPACT_ATOMS: atom_id res chain seq x y z
N MET A 1 -0.49 45.46 -42.42
CA MET A 1 0.01 44.95 -41.13
C MET A 1 0.31 43.48 -41.32
N THR A 2 1.59 43.18 -41.52
CA THR A 2 2.18 41.85 -41.68
C THR A 2 2.56 41.30 -40.31
N ALA A 3 2.16 40.07 -39.99
CA ALA A 3 2.70 39.32 -38.87
C ALA A 3 3.39 38.07 -39.41
N THR A 4 4.72 38.07 -39.32
CA THR A 4 5.65 37.00 -39.67
C THR A 4 5.80 36.03 -38.50
N ALA A 5 5.87 34.73 -38.81
CA ALA A 5 6.17 33.66 -37.85
C ALA A 5 7.62 33.75 -37.33
N PRO A 6 7.90 33.40 -36.06
CA PRO A 6 9.25 33.15 -35.59
C PRO A 6 9.68 31.69 -35.78
N THR A 7 10.98 31.57 -36.04
CA THR A 7 11.71 30.48 -36.69
C THR A 7 12.27 29.40 -35.76
N ASP A 8 12.48 28.23 -36.38
CA ASP A 8 12.94 26.89 -35.95
C ASP A 8 14.33 26.78 -35.27
N GLN A 9 14.84 27.84 -34.64
CA GLN A 9 16.21 27.84 -34.05
C GLN A 9 16.27 27.43 -32.57
N SER A 10 15.15 27.39 -31.83
CA SER A 10 15.17 27.00 -30.41
C SER A 10 15.17 25.48 -30.17
N MET A 11 14.80 24.68 -31.19
CA MET A 11 14.74 23.22 -31.08
C MET A 11 16.11 22.57 -31.34
N ILE A 12 16.85 23.06 -32.33
CA ILE A 12 18.20 22.59 -32.69
C ILE A 12 19.23 22.94 -31.59
N ALA A 13 19.06 24.07 -30.89
CA ALA A 13 19.89 24.43 -29.74
C ALA A 13 19.68 23.50 -28.53
N ARG A 14 18.44 23.05 -28.29
CA ARG A 14 18.13 22.02 -27.28
C ARG A 14 18.66 20.64 -27.67
N LEU A 15 18.65 20.29 -28.95
CA LEU A 15 19.24 19.04 -29.44
C LEU A 15 20.77 18.98 -29.29
N ARG A 16 21.49 20.09 -29.55
CA ARG A 16 22.96 20.13 -29.40
C ARG A 16 23.44 20.12 -27.95
N GLY A 17 22.61 20.61 -27.01
CA GLY A 17 22.89 20.52 -25.57
C GLY A 17 22.73 19.11 -24.99
N ALA A 18 21.80 18.31 -25.53
CA ALA A 18 21.63 16.91 -25.14
C ALA A 18 22.77 15.99 -25.65
N LEU A 19 23.43 16.37 -26.75
CA LEU A 19 24.47 15.59 -27.43
C LEU A 19 25.92 15.83 -26.91
N ARG A 20 26.10 16.56 -25.80
CA ARG A 20 27.40 16.79 -25.14
C ARG A 20 27.46 16.32 -23.69
N ARG A 21 26.83 15.18 -23.38
CA ARG A 21 27.14 14.46 -22.14
C ARG A 21 28.25 13.46 -22.40
N THR A 22 29.40 13.71 -21.76
CA THR A 22 30.56 12.82 -21.69
C THR A 22 30.12 11.39 -21.31
N PRO A 23 30.76 10.33 -21.84
CA PRO A 23 30.27 8.96 -21.65
C PRO A 23 30.29 8.57 -20.16
N PRO A 24 29.29 7.82 -19.66
CA PRO A 24 29.47 7.11 -18.40
C PRO A 24 30.62 6.10 -18.58
N SER A 25 31.60 6.16 -17.69
CA SER A 25 32.72 5.23 -17.61
C SER A 25 32.23 3.80 -17.32
N GLN A 26 32.88 2.83 -17.97
CA GLN A 26 32.67 1.38 -17.82
C GLN A 26 32.49 0.93 -16.36
N PRO A 27 31.55 0.02 -16.05
CA PRO A 27 31.61 -0.77 -14.85
C PRO A 27 32.75 -1.80 -14.94
N VAL A 28 33.59 -1.74 -13.93
CA VAL A 28 34.75 -2.59 -13.67
C VAL A 28 34.28 -3.98 -13.22
N ALA A 29 34.98 -5.03 -13.67
CA ALA A 29 34.79 -6.40 -13.19
C ALA A 29 34.91 -6.48 -11.66
N VAL A 30 33.96 -7.10 -10.97
CA VAL A 30 34.11 -7.48 -9.54
C VAL A 30 33.47 -8.85 -9.36
N ALA A 31 34.25 -9.93 -9.29
CA ALA A 31 35.12 -10.37 -8.20
C ALA A 31 34.35 -10.99 -7.03
N ALA A 32 35.00 -11.96 -6.38
CA ALA A 32 34.51 -12.77 -5.27
C ALA A 32 33.73 -11.96 -4.21
N PRO A 33 32.74 -12.57 -3.52
CA PRO A 33 31.85 -11.83 -2.63
C PRO A 33 32.63 -11.15 -1.50
N PRO A 34 32.27 -9.92 -1.12
CA PRO A 34 32.97 -9.17 -0.08
C PRO A 34 32.68 -9.77 1.29
N SER A 35 33.67 -9.70 2.17
CA SER A 35 33.49 -9.84 3.61
C SER A 35 32.53 -8.75 4.11
N LEU A 36 31.35 -9.13 4.60
CA LEU A 36 30.46 -8.22 5.33
C LEU A 36 31.10 -7.86 6.67
N VAL A 37 31.80 -6.73 6.70
CA VAL A 37 32.30 -6.15 7.95
C VAL A 37 31.32 -5.05 8.35
N ASN A 38 30.61 -5.25 9.45
CA ASN A 38 29.92 -4.15 10.11
C ASN A 38 31.01 -3.25 10.70
N LEU A 39 31.20 -2.09 10.07
CA LEU A 39 32.26 -1.16 10.42
C LEU A 39 31.94 -0.44 11.73
N VAL A 40 30.65 -0.31 12.08
CA VAL A 40 30.18 0.41 13.26
C VAL A 40 28.90 -0.26 13.80
N PRO A 41 29.01 -1.36 14.56
CA PRO A 41 27.85 -2.08 15.07
C PRO A 41 27.10 -1.35 16.19
N ASP A 42 27.73 -0.35 16.82
CA ASP A 42 27.12 0.52 17.81
C ASP A 42 28.02 1.75 18.07
N PRO A 43 27.70 2.95 17.52
CA PRO A 43 28.50 4.16 17.68
C PRO A 43 28.41 4.81 19.08
N GLY A 44 27.82 4.13 20.08
CA GLY A 44 27.72 4.66 21.44
C GLY A 44 26.29 4.68 22.01
N PHE A 45 25.32 4.03 21.38
CA PHE A 45 23.97 3.90 21.92
C PHE A 45 23.94 3.09 23.24
N ARG A 46 24.88 2.14 23.41
CA ARG A 46 25.06 1.38 24.66
C ARG A 46 26.00 2.08 25.68
N GLY A 47 26.81 3.07 25.27
CA GLY A 47 27.79 3.84 26.09
C GLY A 47 27.43 5.33 26.26
N ASP A 48 28.41 6.20 26.59
CA ASP A 48 28.22 7.66 26.70
C ASP A 48 28.04 8.34 25.31
N PRO A 49 27.30 9.47 25.19
CA PRO A 49 26.96 10.11 23.91
C PRO A 49 28.13 10.71 23.12
N ASP A 50 29.35 10.66 23.66
CA ASP A 50 30.57 11.26 23.08
C ASP A 50 30.94 10.70 21.70
N GLY A 51 30.29 9.62 21.28
CA GLY A 51 30.41 9.03 19.94
C GLY A 51 29.59 9.73 18.84
N PHE A 52 28.85 10.81 19.13
CA PHE A 52 28.08 11.56 18.13
C PHE A 52 28.53 13.01 17.99
N ALA A 53 28.59 13.50 16.75
CA ALA A 53 28.61 14.92 16.45
C ALA A 53 27.19 15.49 16.65
N VAL A 54 26.98 16.11 17.80
CA VAL A 54 25.72 16.78 18.18
C VAL A 54 25.94 18.30 18.15
N PRO A 55 25.29 19.04 17.22
CA PRO A 55 25.38 20.50 17.19
C PRO A 55 24.82 21.15 18.45
N GLU A 56 25.34 22.30 18.89
CA GLU A 56 24.86 23.04 20.08
C GLU A 56 23.35 23.35 20.08
N ARG A 57 22.74 23.38 18.89
CA ARG A 57 21.29 23.59 18.70
C ARG A 57 20.44 22.34 18.96
N VAL A 58 21.05 21.19 19.23
CA VAL A 58 20.39 19.90 19.45
C VAL A 58 20.69 19.45 20.88
N ALA A 59 19.64 19.13 21.65
CA ALA A 59 19.78 18.40 22.89
C ALA A 59 19.86 16.91 22.57
N ALA A 60 20.80 16.19 23.17
CA ALA A 60 20.94 14.76 23.03
C ALA A 60 21.16 14.13 24.41
N GLU A 61 20.39 13.09 24.71
CA GLU A 61 20.53 12.33 25.95
C GLU A 61 20.40 10.83 25.68
N ARG A 62 21.13 10.03 26.46
CA ARG A 62 20.96 8.58 26.46
C ARG A 62 19.64 8.23 27.13
N ALA A 63 18.79 7.49 26.45
CA ALA A 63 17.48 7.08 26.96
C ALA A 63 17.25 5.58 26.69
N GLU A 64 16.54 4.91 27.59
CA GLU A 64 16.00 3.60 27.28
C GLU A 64 14.98 3.72 26.15
N VAL A 65 15.06 2.82 25.17
CA VAL A 65 14.16 2.85 24.02
C VAL A 65 12.78 2.39 24.50
N PRO A 66 11.73 3.23 24.34
CA PRO A 66 10.39 2.88 24.79
C PRO A 66 9.95 1.53 24.23
N GLY A 67 9.35 0.69 25.07
CA GLY A 67 8.88 -0.64 24.66
C GLY A 67 9.97 -1.69 24.40
N ARG A 68 11.26 -1.37 24.61
CA ARG A 68 12.38 -2.32 24.46
C ARG A 68 13.26 -2.34 25.72
N PRO A 69 12.86 -3.10 26.77
CA PRO A 69 13.60 -3.15 28.03
C PRO A 69 15.08 -3.51 27.82
N GLY A 70 15.98 -2.72 28.41
CA GLY A 70 17.43 -2.92 28.32
C GLY A 70 18.09 -2.41 27.03
N VAL A 71 17.33 -2.01 26.01
CA VAL A 71 17.85 -1.36 24.81
C VAL A 71 17.95 0.14 25.06
N HIS A 72 19.13 0.72 24.84
CA HIS A 72 19.36 2.15 24.99
C HIS A 72 19.59 2.79 23.62
N GLY A 73 19.16 4.03 23.49
CA GLY A 73 19.27 4.85 22.29
C GLY A 73 19.68 6.27 22.64
N LEU A 74 19.82 7.11 21.61
CA LEU A 74 20.10 8.53 21.73
C LEU A 74 18.82 9.30 21.41
N ARG A 75 18.21 9.87 22.45
CA ARG A 75 17.05 10.74 22.33
C ARG A 75 17.54 12.14 22.00
N VAL A 76 17.11 12.68 20.85
CA VAL A 76 17.47 14.02 20.41
C VAL A 76 16.26 14.90 20.21
N SER A 77 16.42 16.19 20.46
CA SER A 77 15.40 17.22 20.22
C SER A 77 16.04 18.56 19.86
N ALA A 78 15.33 19.39 19.07
CA ALA A 78 15.82 20.70 18.67
C ALA A 78 15.67 21.72 19.82
N LEU A 79 16.78 22.30 20.27
CA LEU A 79 16.79 23.42 21.23
C LEU A 79 16.47 24.75 20.52
N ARG A 80 16.96 24.91 19.28
CA ARG A 80 16.71 26.06 18.39
C ARG A 80 16.71 25.59 16.93
N GLY A 81 15.82 26.14 16.10
CA GLY A 81 15.63 25.71 14.70
C GLY A 81 14.53 24.67 14.54
N ASN A 82 14.36 24.16 13.31
CA ASN A 82 13.21 23.31 12.93
C ASN A 82 13.60 21.84 12.68
N ASP A 83 14.82 21.45 13.02
CA ASP A 83 15.39 20.14 12.73
C ASP A 83 16.47 19.73 13.77
N THR A 84 16.66 18.42 13.89
CA THR A 84 17.80 17.80 14.56
C THR A 84 18.63 17.08 13.51
N SER A 85 19.89 17.45 13.38
CA SER A 85 20.86 16.75 12.51
C SER A 85 22.04 16.34 13.38
N ILE A 86 22.25 15.04 13.52
CA ILE A 86 23.38 14.46 14.23
C ILE A 86 24.11 13.50 13.31
N ALA A 87 25.42 13.32 13.51
CA ALA A 87 26.18 12.29 12.80
C ALA A 87 26.90 11.40 13.82
N PRO A 88 26.97 10.08 13.61
CA PRO A 88 27.89 9.23 14.36
C PRO A 88 29.32 9.69 14.07
N GLY A 89 30.11 9.92 15.12
CA GLY A 89 31.52 10.29 15.02
C GLY A 89 32.41 9.09 14.68
N GLY A 90 33.63 9.37 14.24
CA GLY A 90 34.72 8.39 14.15
C GLY A 90 34.71 7.46 12.93
N ILE A 91 33.91 7.74 11.89
CA ILE A 91 33.82 6.88 10.71
C ILE A 91 34.59 7.50 9.53
N ALA A 92 35.86 7.15 9.38
CA ALA A 92 36.60 7.46 8.16
C ALA A 92 36.23 6.44 7.06
N LEU A 93 35.15 6.71 6.33
CA LEU A 93 34.74 5.87 5.20
C LEU A 93 35.75 5.98 4.06
N ARG A 94 36.22 4.83 3.57
CA ARG A 94 37.11 4.76 2.41
C ARG A 94 36.28 4.77 1.12
N PRO A 95 36.90 4.93 -0.05
CA PRO A 95 36.19 4.75 -1.31
C PRO A 95 35.60 3.33 -1.40
N GLY A 96 34.29 3.21 -1.59
CA GLY A 96 33.56 1.94 -1.49
C GLY A 96 32.05 2.13 -1.44
N THR A 97 31.30 1.03 -1.52
CA THR A 97 29.83 1.04 -1.37
C THR A 97 29.46 0.62 0.05
N TYR A 98 28.51 1.36 0.63
CA TYR A 98 28.11 1.19 2.03
C TYR A 98 26.59 1.16 2.13
N THR A 99 26.09 0.40 3.10
CA THR A 99 24.70 0.46 3.55
C THR A 99 24.66 0.89 5.00
N ALA A 100 24.08 2.07 5.26
CA ALA A 100 23.80 2.54 6.61
C ALA A 100 22.33 2.27 6.96
N GLY A 101 22.08 1.79 8.17
CA GLY A 101 20.75 1.53 8.68
C GLY A 101 20.62 1.98 10.13
N VAL A 102 19.47 2.52 10.49
CA VAL A 102 19.18 2.94 11.86
C VAL A 102 17.73 2.65 12.23
N SER A 103 17.51 2.23 13.46
CA SER A 103 16.18 2.17 14.05
C SER A 103 15.89 3.46 14.81
N LEU A 104 14.63 3.85 14.90
CA LEU A 104 14.23 5.05 15.62
C LEU A 104 12.86 4.87 16.25
N PHE A 105 12.62 5.55 17.36
CA PHE A 105 11.34 5.65 18.00
C PHE A 105 10.85 7.10 17.95
N LEU A 106 9.63 7.28 17.45
CA LEU A 106 8.94 8.58 17.43
C LEU A 106 7.90 8.63 18.52
N ASP A 107 8.03 9.62 19.41
CA ASP A 107 6.99 9.94 20.37
C ASP A 107 5.81 10.64 19.69
N GLU A 108 6.01 11.42 18.63
CA GLU A 108 4.95 12.14 17.90
C GLU A 108 5.36 12.32 16.43
N PRO A 109 4.40 12.51 15.50
CA PRO A 109 4.71 13.02 14.18
C PRO A 109 5.53 14.31 14.28
N LEU A 110 6.62 14.39 13.52
CA LEU A 110 7.50 15.55 13.48
C LEU A 110 7.10 16.50 12.35
N HIS A 111 7.57 17.74 12.36
CA HIS A 111 7.33 18.64 11.22
C HIS A 111 7.91 18.09 9.90
N SER A 112 9.03 17.38 9.99
CA SER A 112 9.66 16.69 8.87
C SER A 112 10.06 15.27 9.30
N PRO A 113 9.75 14.24 8.50
CA PRO A 113 10.03 12.87 8.88
C PRO A 113 11.53 12.60 9.04
N PRO A 114 11.92 11.71 9.96
CA PRO A 114 13.30 11.29 10.11
C PRO A 114 13.87 10.68 8.82
N ARG A 115 15.16 10.88 8.57
CA ARG A 115 15.85 10.41 7.37
C ARG A 115 17.35 10.22 7.60
N LEU A 116 17.94 9.26 6.89
CA LEU A 116 19.40 9.14 6.75
C LEU A 116 19.87 9.93 5.53
N THR A 117 20.94 10.69 5.68
CA THR A 117 21.58 11.43 4.59
C THR A 117 23.07 11.14 4.58
N ALA A 118 23.57 10.47 3.54
CA ALA A 118 24.99 10.25 3.33
C ALA A 118 25.58 11.41 2.52
N GLU A 119 26.65 12.01 3.05
CA GLU A 119 27.32 13.19 2.49
C GLU A 119 28.84 13.00 2.51
N TRP A 120 29.53 13.63 1.57
CA TRP A 120 30.99 13.64 1.50
C TRP A 120 31.53 14.89 0.79
N THR A 121 32.77 15.26 1.12
CA THR A 121 33.48 16.39 0.52
C THR A 121 34.66 15.92 -0.33
N ILE A 122 34.77 16.45 -1.55
CA ILE A 122 35.90 16.20 -2.45
C ILE A 122 36.83 17.42 -2.43
N GLY A 123 38.14 17.23 -2.58
CA GLY A 123 39.13 18.32 -2.57
C GLY A 123 38.73 19.52 -3.46
N ASP A 124 39.08 20.72 -3.01
CA ASP A 124 38.62 22.06 -3.44
C ASP A 124 37.24 22.51 -2.90
N GLY A 125 36.60 21.73 -2.03
CA GLY A 125 35.46 22.17 -1.24
C GLY A 125 34.08 22.07 -1.91
N GLU A 126 34.00 21.42 -3.08
CA GLU A 126 32.72 21.06 -3.68
C GLU A 126 32.12 19.83 -2.97
N ALA A 127 30.95 20.03 -2.34
CA ALA A 127 30.14 18.95 -1.79
C ALA A 127 29.38 18.24 -2.92
N ALA A 128 29.46 16.91 -2.98
CA ALA A 128 28.65 16.13 -3.92
C ALA A 128 27.17 16.12 -3.50
N GLU A 129 26.26 15.77 -4.42
CA GLU A 129 24.85 15.64 -4.07
C GLU A 129 24.66 14.54 -2.99
N PRO A 130 23.94 14.85 -1.89
CA PRO A 130 23.71 13.90 -0.81
C PRO A 130 22.81 12.74 -1.24
N VAL A 131 23.15 11.53 -0.80
CA VAL A 131 22.28 10.35 -0.99
C VAL A 131 21.38 10.20 0.23
N ARG A 132 20.07 10.14 0.00
CA ARG A 132 19.07 10.19 1.06
C ARG A 132 18.27 8.89 1.12
N SER A 133 17.96 8.42 2.33
CA SER A 133 16.99 7.33 2.51
C SER A 133 15.59 7.76 2.10
N VAL A 134 14.73 6.77 1.89
CA VAL A 134 13.28 6.96 2.07
C VAL A 134 13.08 7.49 3.50
N PRO A 135 12.25 8.53 3.70
CA PRO A 135 11.98 9.03 5.03
C PRO A 135 11.31 7.94 5.88
N ALA A 136 11.55 7.95 7.17
CA ALA A 136 10.78 7.15 8.10
C ALA A 136 9.33 7.60 8.06
N ARG A 137 8.40 6.68 8.34
CA ARG A 137 7.01 7.08 8.53
C ARG A 137 6.92 8.06 9.69
N ASN A 138 6.27 9.18 9.45
CA ASN A 138 6.16 10.27 10.42
C ASN A 138 5.04 10.00 11.43
N GLU A 139 5.09 8.85 12.09
CA GLU A 139 4.02 8.38 12.98
C GLU A 139 4.62 7.81 14.27
N PHE A 140 3.82 7.77 15.34
CA PHE A 140 4.27 7.20 16.62
C PHE A 140 4.77 5.76 16.47
N GLY A 141 5.81 5.40 17.21
CA GLY A 141 6.29 4.03 17.31
C GLY A 141 7.69 3.82 16.73
N HIS A 142 8.04 2.55 16.54
CA HIS A 142 9.36 2.15 16.07
C HIS A 142 9.41 2.07 14.55
N HIS A 143 10.44 2.67 13.96
CA HIS A 143 10.72 2.65 12.54
C HIS A 143 12.15 2.22 12.29
N ARG A 144 12.43 1.71 11.09
CA ARG A 144 13.79 1.44 10.62
C ARG A 144 13.95 1.99 9.22
N ILE A 145 15.04 2.71 9.00
CA ILE A 145 15.39 3.31 7.71
C ILE A 145 16.80 2.93 7.32
N THR A 146 17.03 2.82 6.02
CA THR A 146 18.33 2.47 5.44
C THR A 146 18.66 3.35 4.24
N VAL A 147 19.95 3.56 3.99
CA VAL A 147 20.47 4.23 2.80
C VAL A 147 21.68 3.46 2.28
N THR A 148 21.72 3.23 0.98
CA THR A 148 22.90 2.66 0.30
C THR A 148 23.55 3.76 -0.55
N PHE A 149 24.86 3.92 -0.42
CA PHE A 149 25.62 4.98 -1.09
C PHE A 149 27.04 4.52 -1.42
N THR A 150 27.66 5.16 -2.41
CA THR A 150 29.03 4.87 -2.84
C THR A 150 29.91 6.09 -2.58
N VAL A 151 30.93 5.93 -1.74
CA VAL A 151 31.93 6.96 -1.46
C VAL A 151 32.98 6.96 -2.58
N PRO A 152 33.17 8.07 -3.31
CA PRO A 152 34.14 8.15 -4.40
C PRO A 152 35.59 8.27 -3.91
N ALA A 153 36.56 8.07 -4.82
CA ALA A 153 37.97 8.31 -4.53
C ALA A 153 38.27 9.81 -4.33
N GLY A 154 39.22 10.15 -3.45
CA GLY A 154 39.65 11.53 -3.20
C GLY A 154 38.79 12.32 -2.21
N VAL A 155 37.88 11.63 -1.50
CA VAL A 155 37.08 12.20 -0.41
C VAL A 155 37.95 12.51 0.81
N GLN A 156 37.78 13.71 1.38
CA GLN A 156 38.45 14.12 2.62
C GLN A 156 37.63 13.77 3.86
N ASP A 157 36.31 13.84 3.77
CA ASP A 157 35.38 13.52 4.86
C ASP A 157 34.08 12.95 4.28
N ALA A 158 33.52 11.94 4.95
CA ALA A 158 32.28 11.27 4.59
C ALA A 158 31.52 10.84 5.84
N GLY A 159 30.23 11.14 5.88
CA GLY A 159 29.39 10.87 7.04
C GLY A 159 27.97 10.51 6.67
N VAL A 160 27.28 9.88 7.62
CA VAL A 160 25.83 9.61 7.53
C VAL A 160 25.14 10.39 8.62
N TRP A 161 24.34 11.36 8.22
CA TRP A 161 23.54 12.20 9.09
C TRP A 161 22.20 11.55 9.39
N LEU A 162 21.84 11.51 10.67
CA LEU A 162 20.52 11.18 11.16
C LEU A 162 19.79 12.51 11.34
N THR A 163 18.82 12.75 10.46
CA THR A 163 18.08 14.01 10.40
C THR A 163 16.63 13.80 10.77
N ALA A 164 16.03 14.72 11.51
CA ALA A 164 14.60 14.72 11.83
C ALA A 164 14.10 16.15 12.02
N GLY A 165 12.81 16.39 11.83
CA GLY A 165 12.22 17.72 12.06
C GLY A 165 12.08 18.08 13.54
N SER A 166 11.50 19.24 13.82
CA SER A 166 11.26 19.73 15.19
C SER A 166 10.39 18.75 15.99
N GLY A 167 10.93 18.29 17.11
CA GLY A 167 10.33 17.34 18.06
C GLY A 167 11.38 16.39 18.62
N ALA A 168 10.96 15.34 19.34
CA ALA A 168 11.87 14.36 19.92
C ALA A 168 11.88 13.05 19.11
N VAL A 169 13.08 12.50 18.87
CA VAL A 169 13.27 11.18 18.26
C VAL A 169 14.35 10.42 19.02
N THR A 170 14.13 9.13 19.27
CA THR A 170 15.12 8.25 19.89
C THR A 170 15.72 7.33 18.85
N TRP A 171 16.98 7.55 18.48
CA TRP A 171 17.71 6.70 17.52
C TRP A 171 18.36 5.52 18.24
N TYR A 172 18.40 4.35 17.63
CA TYR A 172 19.03 3.14 18.19
C TYR A 172 19.36 2.12 17.08
N ASP A 173 20.14 1.07 17.40
CA ASP A 173 20.54 0.01 16.45
C ASP A 173 21.09 0.52 15.10
N TYR A 174 21.95 1.56 15.15
CA TYR A 174 22.68 2.02 13.96
C TYR A 174 23.72 1.00 13.53
N ALA A 175 23.83 0.78 12.24
CA ALA A 175 24.90 0.00 11.64
C ALA A 175 25.31 0.62 10.30
N ILE A 176 26.60 0.52 9.97
CA ILE A 176 27.09 0.73 8.61
C ILE A 176 27.92 -0.47 8.18
N THR A 177 27.52 -1.06 7.05
CA THR A 177 28.20 -2.21 6.47
C THR A 177 28.85 -1.81 5.17
N GLU A 178 30.11 -2.18 5.00
CA GLU A 178 30.75 -2.14 3.68
C GLU A 178 30.20 -3.31 2.85
N THR A 179 29.68 -3.00 1.67
CA THR A 179 29.03 -3.95 0.78
C THR A 179 29.50 -3.74 -0.64
N ALA A 180 29.60 -4.80 -1.45
CA ALA A 180 29.93 -4.64 -2.89
C ALA A 180 28.73 -4.12 -3.72
N GLY A 181 27.54 -4.03 -3.11
CA GLY A 181 26.30 -3.55 -3.71
C GLY A 181 25.17 -3.41 -2.68
N PRO A 182 23.97 -2.94 -3.07
CA PRO A 182 22.82 -2.80 -2.17
C PRO A 182 22.38 -4.16 -1.62
N VAL A 183 22.23 -4.29 -0.29
CA VAL A 183 21.73 -5.51 0.35
C VAL A 183 20.30 -5.30 0.82
N ALA A 184 19.35 -6.04 0.25
CA ALA A 184 18.01 -6.14 0.83
C ALA A 184 18.11 -6.95 2.14
N HIS A 185 17.73 -6.37 3.27
CA HIS A 185 17.59 -7.13 4.51
C HIS A 185 16.38 -8.08 4.41
N PHE A 186 16.57 -9.35 4.75
CA PHE A 186 15.51 -10.36 4.86
C PHE A 186 15.51 -10.97 6.27
N THR A 187 14.30 -11.16 6.83
CA THR A 187 14.09 -11.74 8.16
C THR A 187 14.13 -13.27 8.07
N GLY A 188 14.50 -13.94 9.17
CA GLY A 188 14.62 -15.42 9.25
C GLY A 188 13.33 -16.20 8.98
N ALA A 189 12.21 -15.54 8.67
CA ALA A 189 10.95 -16.14 8.27
C ALA A 189 10.76 -16.18 6.74
N THR A 190 11.70 -15.66 5.95
CA THR A 190 11.60 -15.61 4.48
C THR A 190 11.69 -17.02 3.89
N PRO A 191 10.63 -17.55 3.26
CA PRO A 191 10.69 -18.85 2.61
C PRO A 191 11.69 -18.80 1.44
N GLY A 192 12.43 -19.89 1.21
CA GLY A 192 13.19 -20.05 -0.04
C GLY A 192 12.26 -19.96 -1.26
N ASP A 193 12.71 -19.31 -2.31
CA ASP A 193 12.02 -19.22 -3.60
C ASP A 193 12.65 -20.15 -4.65
N ALA A 194 12.13 -20.14 -5.88
CA ALA A 194 12.62 -20.97 -6.97
C ALA A 194 14.05 -20.61 -7.44
N VAL A 195 14.59 -19.49 -6.96
CA VAL A 195 15.86 -18.89 -7.34
C VAL A 195 16.86 -18.88 -6.19
N TYR A 196 16.40 -18.66 -4.96
CA TYR A 196 17.25 -18.48 -3.80
C TYR A 196 16.77 -19.28 -2.58
N ARG A 197 17.73 -19.84 -1.85
CA ARG A 197 17.56 -20.32 -0.48
C ARG A 197 18.04 -19.25 0.49
N TYR A 198 17.22 -18.90 1.46
CA TYR A 198 17.57 -17.96 2.53
C TYR A 198 17.85 -18.76 3.81
N GLU A 199 19.03 -18.58 4.40
CA GLU A 199 19.51 -19.25 5.62
C GLU A 199 19.86 -18.18 6.68
N TRP A 200 19.55 -18.47 7.95
CA TRP A 200 19.76 -17.55 9.06
C TRP A 200 20.25 -18.32 10.30
N THR A 201 21.25 -17.80 11.00
CA THR A 201 21.98 -18.54 12.05
C THR A 201 22.06 -17.82 13.40
N GLY A 202 21.25 -16.79 13.68
CA GLY A 202 21.42 -15.99 14.90
C GLY A 202 20.16 -15.28 15.40
N GLU A 203 20.27 -14.05 15.91
CA GLU A 203 19.20 -13.28 16.58
C GLU A 203 18.52 -12.28 15.61
N PRO A 204 17.18 -12.00 15.73
CA PRO A 204 16.47 -11.13 14.80
C PRO A 204 17.07 -9.74 14.76
N ASP A 205 17.31 -9.22 13.55
CA ASP A 205 17.95 -7.91 13.29
C ASP A 205 19.40 -7.75 13.80
N ALA A 206 20.03 -8.84 14.29
CA ALA A 206 21.37 -8.80 14.89
C ALA A 206 22.38 -9.77 14.25
N SER A 207 21.97 -10.60 13.30
CA SER A 207 22.85 -11.61 12.67
C SER A 207 22.77 -11.59 11.14
N PRO A 208 23.89 -11.83 10.43
CA PRO A 208 23.93 -11.81 8.97
C PRO A 208 23.06 -12.92 8.38
N SER A 209 22.18 -12.54 7.45
CA SER A 209 21.36 -13.47 6.67
C SER A 209 22.16 -13.96 5.45
N ARG A 210 22.05 -15.26 5.11
CA ARG A 210 22.73 -15.89 3.98
C ARG A 210 21.74 -16.17 2.86
N ARG A 211 22.01 -15.67 1.65
CA ARG A 211 21.25 -15.97 0.43
C ARG A 211 22.08 -16.86 -0.49
N THR A 212 21.56 -18.03 -0.83
CA THR A 212 22.23 -19.04 -1.65
C THR A 212 21.44 -19.23 -2.93
N LEU A 213 22.02 -18.88 -4.09
CA LEU A 213 21.42 -19.18 -5.39
C LEU A 213 21.29 -20.70 -5.56
N LEU A 214 20.09 -21.16 -5.93
CA LEU A 214 19.87 -22.57 -6.22
C LEU A 214 20.46 -22.92 -7.59
N PRO A 215 21.21 -24.02 -7.74
CA PRO A 215 21.76 -24.43 -9.03
C PRO A 215 20.64 -24.62 -10.08
N GLY A 216 20.70 -23.88 -11.19
CA GLY A 216 19.77 -24.01 -12.32
C GLY A 216 18.54 -23.09 -12.31
N ALA A 217 18.48 -22.10 -11.42
CA ALA A 217 17.36 -21.16 -11.38
C ALA A 217 17.47 -20.00 -12.39
N VAL A 218 16.32 -19.54 -12.91
CA VAL A 218 16.20 -18.43 -13.87
C VAL A 218 15.21 -17.39 -13.32
N PRO A 219 15.66 -16.18 -12.95
CA PRO A 219 14.79 -15.13 -12.41
C PRO A 219 13.87 -14.49 -13.46
N VAL A 220 12.71 -13.98 -13.00
CA VAL A 220 11.59 -13.47 -13.82
C VAL A 220 11.69 -11.96 -14.13
N THR A 221 12.64 -11.25 -13.51
CA THR A 221 12.94 -9.84 -13.80
C THR A 221 14.46 -9.67 -13.80
N LEU A 222 15.02 -9.11 -14.87
CA LEU A 222 16.46 -8.91 -15.01
C LEU A 222 16.90 -7.66 -14.24
N THR A 223 17.92 -7.80 -13.40
CA THR A 223 18.75 -6.69 -12.93
C THR A 223 19.59 -6.12 -14.09
N ALA A 224 20.13 -4.90 -13.92
CA ALA A 224 20.99 -4.28 -14.93
C ALA A 224 22.20 -5.16 -15.30
N GLU A 225 22.76 -5.87 -14.30
CA GLU A 225 23.88 -6.81 -14.47
C GLU A 225 23.48 -8.07 -15.25
N GLU A 226 22.26 -8.58 -15.06
CA GLU A 226 21.75 -9.72 -15.84
C GLU A 226 21.40 -9.32 -17.28
N ALA A 227 20.97 -8.08 -17.50
CA ALA A 227 20.79 -7.52 -18.83
C ALA A 227 22.14 -7.35 -19.55
N ASP A 228 23.17 -6.85 -18.87
CA ASP A 228 24.55 -6.77 -19.41
C ASP A 228 25.14 -8.15 -19.70
N PHE A 229 24.97 -9.12 -18.80
CA PHE A 229 25.39 -10.51 -19.03
C PHE A 229 24.68 -11.17 -20.22
N LEU A 230 23.38 -10.89 -20.43
CA LEU A 230 22.65 -11.37 -21.61
C LEU A 230 23.07 -10.66 -22.90
N ARG A 231 23.56 -9.42 -22.84
CA ARG A 231 24.16 -8.70 -23.99
C ARG A 231 25.51 -9.29 -24.41
N GLU A 232 26.23 -9.96 -23.51
CA GLU A 232 27.49 -10.67 -23.80
C GLU A 232 27.29 -12.08 -24.38
N GLN A 233 26.05 -12.61 -24.37
CA GLN A 233 25.71 -13.86 -25.04
C GLN A 233 25.65 -13.64 -26.57
N PRO A 234 26.06 -14.61 -27.40
CA PRO A 234 26.09 -14.44 -28.84
C PRO A 234 24.71 -14.08 -29.40
N ASP A 235 24.68 -13.11 -30.32
CA ASP A 235 23.51 -12.69 -31.08
C ASP A 235 22.70 -13.89 -31.58
N GLY A 236 21.41 -13.98 -31.19
CA GLY A 236 20.48 -14.90 -31.86
C GLY A 236 19.36 -15.53 -31.04
N ASP A 237 19.37 -15.48 -29.70
CA ASP A 237 18.25 -16.02 -28.89
C ASP A 237 17.10 -15.00 -28.75
N PRO A 238 15.94 -15.21 -29.41
CA PRO A 238 14.83 -14.28 -29.32
C PRO A 238 14.22 -14.19 -27.91
N MET A 239 14.41 -15.20 -27.04
CA MET A 239 13.94 -15.12 -25.65
C MET A 239 14.81 -14.16 -24.83
N ALA A 240 16.13 -14.25 -24.97
CA ALA A 240 17.06 -13.31 -24.32
C ALA A 240 16.79 -11.87 -24.77
N ALA A 241 16.66 -11.65 -26.09
CA ALA A 241 16.36 -10.34 -26.65
C ALA A 241 15.01 -9.78 -26.16
N ALA A 242 13.98 -10.63 -26.03
CA ALA A 242 12.70 -10.24 -25.47
C ALA A 242 12.82 -9.74 -24.02
N ARG A 243 13.59 -10.46 -23.19
CA ARG A 243 13.76 -10.11 -21.77
C ARG A 243 14.52 -8.80 -21.59
N ILE A 244 15.57 -8.58 -22.39
CA ILE A 244 16.29 -7.29 -22.41
C ILE A 244 15.34 -6.15 -22.75
N ALA A 245 14.56 -6.30 -23.82
CA ALA A 245 13.59 -5.29 -24.23
C ALA A 245 12.53 -5.01 -23.16
N LEU A 246 12.02 -6.04 -22.46
CA LEU A 246 11.10 -5.86 -21.33
C LEU A 246 11.75 -5.09 -20.17
N ALA A 247 13.01 -5.39 -19.85
CA ALA A 247 13.76 -4.71 -18.78
C ALA A 247 14.04 -3.23 -19.13
N GLU A 248 14.24 -2.93 -20.40
CA GLU A 248 14.43 -1.55 -20.91
C GLU A 248 13.11 -0.79 -21.08
N GLY A 249 11.96 -1.44 -20.86
CA GLY A 249 10.64 -0.87 -21.08
C GLY A 249 10.26 -0.77 -22.57
N ASP A 250 11.07 -1.31 -23.49
CA ASP A 250 10.75 -1.42 -24.91
C ASP A 250 9.80 -2.61 -25.16
N ARG A 251 8.52 -2.33 -24.90
CA ARG A 251 7.47 -3.33 -25.04
C ARG A 251 7.30 -3.81 -26.48
N GLU A 252 7.52 -2.95 -27.46
CA GLU A 252 7.32 -3.30 -28.86
C GLU A 252 8.39 -4.28 -29.33
N ALA A 253 9.65 -4.00 -29.03
CA ALA A 253 10.75 -4.91 -29.31
C ALA A 253 10.58 -6.25 -28.58
N ALA A 254 10.14 -6.22 -27.31
CA ALA A 254 9.85 -7.43 -26.56
C ALA A 254 8.79 -8.31 -27.24
N VAL A 255 7.65 -7.74 -27.63
CA VAL A 255 6.55 -8.47 -28.29
C VAL A 255 7.01 -9.09 -29.61
N ILE A 256 7.84 -8.39 -30.40
CA ILE A 256 8.39 -8.91 -31.67
C ILE A 256 9.21 -10.18 -31.40
N GLN A 257 10.11 -10.13 -30.41
CA GLN A 257 10.99 -11.25 -30.12
C GLN A 257 10.24 -12.43 -29.49
N LEU A 258 9.33 -12.18 -28.54
CA LEU A 258 8.49 -13.22 -27.94
C LEU A 258 7.66 -13.98 -28.99
N ARG A 259 7.10 -13.28 -29.99
CA ARG A 259 6.37 -13.91 -31.10
C ARG A 259 7.24 -14.82 -31.95
N ARG A 260 8.54 -14.50 -32.11
CA ARG A 260 9.49 -15.39 -32.79
C ARG A 260 9.69 -16.68 -32.01
N VAL A 261 9.82 -16.61 -30.68
CA VAL A 261 9.94 -17.80 -29.82
C VAL A 261 8.68 -18.67 -29.90
N VAL A 262 7.48 -18.06 -29.81
CA VAL A 262 6.21 -18.79 -29.97
C VAL A 262 6.13 -19.47 -31.34
N LYS A 263 6.53 -18.79 -32.42
CA LYS A 263 6.57 -19.38 -33.77
C LYS A 263 7.57 -20.53 -33.89
N ALA A 264 8.66 -20.50 -33.12
CA ALA A 264 9.65 -21.57 -33.03
C ALA A 264 9.22 -22.74 -32.12
N GLY A 265 8.02 -22.69 -31.53
CA GLY A 265 7.40 -23.78 -30.76
C GLY A 265 7.25 -23.49 -29.26
N ASP A 266 8.15 -22.68 -28.68
CA ASP A 266 8.13 -22.25 -27.28
C ASP A 266 7.94 -23.43 -26.29
N PRO A 267 8.86 -24.40 -26.21
CA PRO A 267 8.62 -25.70 -25.57
C PRO A 267 8.11 -25.59 -24.12
N ASP A 268 8.60 -24.62 -23.36
CA ASP A 268 8.18 -24.37 -21.96
C ASP A 268 7.00 -23.40 -21.82
N GLY A 269 6.51 -22.80 -22.91
CA GLY A 269 5.40 -21.85 -22.86
C GLY A 269 5.77 -20.50 -22.25
N THR A 270 7.06 -20.21 -22.08
CA THR A 270 7.56 -19.00 -21.41
C THR A 270 7.30 -17.76 -22.25
N ALA A 271 7.42 -17.85 -23.58
CA ALA A 271 7.14 -16.72 -24.44
C ALA A 271 5.62 -16.43 -24.51
N ALA A 272 4.82 -17.49 -24.57
CA ALA A 272 3.37 -17.39 -24.49
C ALA A 272 2.91 -16.82 -23.14
N TRP A 273 3.58 -17.17 -22.03
CA TRP A 273 3.33 -16.58 -20.71
C TRP A 273 3.55 -15.06 -20.70
N GLU A 274 4.71 -14.58 -21.15
CA GLU A 274 5.00 -13.14 -21.16
C GLU A 274 4.06 -12.36 -22.10
N LEU A 275 3.80 -12.89 -23.31
CA LEU A 275 2.80 -12.30 -24.20
C LEU A 275 1.40 -12.29 -23.58
N GLY A 276 1.06 -13.33 -22.83
CA GLY A 276 -0.18 -13.44 -22.08
C GLY A 276 -0.31 -12.35 -21.00
N ARG A 277 0.73 -12.14 -20.19
CA ARG A 277 0.79 -11.06 -19.19
C ARG A 277 0.66 -9.68 -19.84
N ILE A 278 1.36 -9.46 -20.95
CA ILE A 278 1.24 -8.21 -21.72
C ILE A 278 -0.21 -8.01 -22.17
N ALA A 279 -0.84 -9.04 -22.74
CA ALA A 279 -2.24 -8.98 -23.17
C ALA A 279 -3.21 -8.74 -22.00
N VAL A 280 -2.96 -9.31 -20.81
CA VAL A 280 -3.74 -9.04 -19.59
C VAL A 280 -3.66 -7.57 -19.21
N SER A 281 -2.45 -6.99 -19.14
CA SER A 281 -2.28 -5.58 -18.78
C SER A 281 -2.89 -4.60 -19.80
N GLU A 282 -2.96 -5.00 -21.07
CA GLU A 282 -3.61 -4.23 -22.15
C GLU A 282 -5.11 -4.55 -22.27
N GLN A 283 -5.65 -5.36 -21.35
CA GLN A 283 -7.05 -5.77 -21.32
C GLN A 283 -7.51 -6.49 -22.60
N ARG A 284 -6.59 -7.12 -23.34
CA ARG A 284 -6.86 -7.92 -24.53
C ARG A 284 -7.21 -9.37 -24.15
N TRP A 285 -8.32 -9.54 -23.44
CA TRP A 285 -8.68 -10.78 -22.73
C TRP A 285 -8.72 -12.04 -23.62
N ALA A 286 -9.26 -11.94 -24.83
CA ALA A 286 -9.32 -13.09 -25.75
C ALA A 286 -7.92 -13.52 -26.24
N ALA A 287 -7.02 -12.56 -26.47
CA ALA A 287 -5.64 -12.86 -26.83
C ALA A 287 -4.88 -13.44 -25.62
N ALA A 288 -5.09 -12.87 -24.43
CA ALA A 288 -4.53 -13.38 -23.19
C ALA A 288 -4.95 -14.83 -22.94
N GLU A 289 -6.23 -15.17 -23.07
CA GLU A 289 -6.73 -16.54 -22.95
C GLU A 289 -5.97 -17.51 -23.86
N GLN A 290 -5.85 -17.19 -25.16
CA GLN A 290 -5.22 -18.08 -26.15
C GLN A 290 -3.75 -18.34 -25.81
N LEU A 291 -3.01 -17.29 -25.42
CA LEU A 291 -1.59 -17.38 -25.08
C LEU A 291 -1.37 -18.13 -23.77
N LEU A 292 -2.15 -17.79 -22.74
CA LEU A 292 -2.02 -18.37 -21.41
C LEU A 292 -2.45 -19.84 -21.38
N ARG A 293 -3.46 -20.26 -22.17
CA ARG A 293 -3.85 -21.67 -22.27
C ARG A 293 -2.68 -22.55 -22.74
N GLY A 294 -1.93 -22.08 -23.74
CA GLY A 294 -0.73 -22.78 -24.21
C GLY A 294 0.38 -22.80 -23.16
N ALA A 295 0.56 -21.70 -22.43
CA ALA A 295 1.57 -21.59 -21.38
C ALA A 295 1.29 -22.50 -20.17
N VAL A 296 0.01 -22.62 -19.76
CA VAL A 296 -0.46 -23.49 -18.68
C VAL A 296 -0.33 -24.96 -19.08
N ALA A 297 -0.74 -25.33 -20.30
CA ALA A 297 -0.67 -26.73 -20.75
C ALA A 297 0.77 -27.29 -20.76
N LYS A 298 1.77 -26.43 -21.02
CA LYS A 298 3.19 -26.82 -21.06
C LYS A 298 3.83 -26.94 -19.68
N ARG A 299 3.38 -26.13 -18.71
CA ARG A 299 3.91 -26.09 -17.33
C ARG A 299 2.76 -25.92 -16.33
N PRO A 300 1.92 -26.95 -16.12
CA PRO A 300 0.75 -26.84 -15.24
C PRO A 300 1.13 -26.59 -13.77
N GLU A 301 2.32 -27.01 -13.36
CA GLU A 301 2.85 -26.78 -12.01
C GLU A 301 3.28 -25.33 -11.75
N ALA A 302 3.45 -24.52 -12.80
CA ALA A 302 3.64 -23.08 -12.68
C ALA A 302 2.28 -22.39 -12.48
N PHE A 303 1.70 -22.56 -11.28
CA PHE A 303 0.33 -22.18 -10.95
C PHE A 303 -0.02 -20.72 -11.23
N GLU A 304 0.94 -19.78 -11.20
CA GLU A 304 0.71 -18.37 -11.56
C GLU A 304 0.19 -18.19 -12.99
N ARG A 305 0.59 -19.09 -13.89
CA ARG A 305 0.06 -19.13 -15.27
C ARG A 305 -1.42 -19.48 -15.28
N GLY A 306 -1.81 -20.42 -14.42
CA GLY A 306 -3.20 -20.84 -14.25
C GLY A 306 -4.06 -19.73 -13.65
N TYR A 307 -3.58 -19.02 -12.63
CA TYR A 307 -4.32 -17.89 -12.06
C TYR A 307 -4.51 -16.73 -13.04
N ALA A 308 -3.50 -16.40 -13.85
CA ALA A 308 -3.66 -15.40 -14.90
C ALA A 308 -4.68 -15.85 -15.98
N LEU A 309 -4.69 -17.14 -16.34
CA LEU A 309 -5.68 -17.68 -17.27
C LEU A 309 -7.10 -17.64 -16.68
N ALA A 310 -7.25 -17.99 -15.40
CA ALA A 310 -8.52 -17.88 -14.68
C ALA A 310 -9.03 -16.42 -14.67
N HIS A 311 -8.14 -15.47 -14.40
CA HIS A 311 -8.46 -14.04 -14.49
C HIS A 311 -8.95 -13.62 -15.88
N ALA A 312 -8.29 -14.10 -16.95
CA ALA A 312 -8.76 -13.86 -18.31
C ALA A 312 -10.16 -14.46 -18.56
N TYR A 313 -10.45 -15.65 -18.04
CA TYR A 313 -11.78 -16.25 -18.12
C TYR A 313 -12.85 -15.43 -17.38
N ASP A 314 -12.53 -14.85 -16.22
CA ASP A 314 -13.47 -13.99 -15.50
C ASP A 314 -13.82 -12.72 -16.27
N LYS A 315 -12.82 -12.09 -16.90
CA LYS A 315 -13.04 -10.92 -17.76
C LYS A 315 -13.85 -11.26 -19.01
N LEU A 316 -13.72 -12.49 -19.51
CA LEU A 316 -14.55 -13.06 -20.59
C LEU A 316 -15.91 -13.61 -20.11
N LYS A 317 -16.27 -13.43 -18.84
CA LYS A 317 -17.53 -13.91 -18.24
C LYS A 317 -17.72 -15.43 -18.28
N ARG A 318 -16.62 -16.19 -18.32
CA ARG A 318 -16.59 -17.67 -18.33
C ARG A 318 -16.26 -18.22 -16.95
N ARG A 319 -17.21 -18.07 -16.01
CA ARG A 319 -17.01 -18.39 -14.58
C ARG A 319 -16.63 -19.85 -14.30
N ASP A 320 -17.23 -20.80 -15.01
CA ASP A 320 -16.94 -22.23 -14.81
C ASP A 320 -15.52 -22.59 -15.26
N ASP A 321 -15.04 -21.95 -16.34
CA ASP A 321 -13.66 -22.11 -16.80
C ASP A 321 -12.68 -21.49 -15.81
N SER A 322 -12.96 -20.28 -15.33
CA SER A 322 -12.16 -19.64 -14.27
C SER A 322 -12.05 -20.54 -13.04
N ARG A 323 -13.18 -21.05 -12.52
CA ARG A 323 -13.21 -21.95 -11.35
C ARG A 323 -12.35 -23.20 -11.57
N ARG A 324 -12.53 -23.88 -12.70
CA ARG A 324 -11.78 -25.11 -13.02
C ARG A 324 -10.28 -24.83 -13.15
N THR A 325 -9.91 -23.75 -13.83
CA THR A 325 -8.51 -23.38 -14.02
C THR A 325 -7.85 -22.93 -12.71
N ALA A 326 -8.53 -22.14 -11.89
CA ALA A 326 -8.04 -21.73 -10.58
C ALA A 326 -7.89 -22.94 -9.63
N ALA A 327 -8.84 -23.87 -9.62
CA ALA A 327 -8.74 -25.11 -8.83
C ALA A 327 -7.56 -25.99 -9.29
N ALA A 328 -7.32 -26.11 -10.60
CA ALA A 328 -6.19 -26.84 -11.13
C ALA A 328 -4.84 -26.19 -10.77
N ALA A 329 -4.75 -24.86 -10.84
CA ALA A 329 -3.57 -24.12 -10.40
C ALA A 329 -3.33 -24.28 -8.90
N LEU A 330 -4.40 -24.17 -8.10
CA LEU A 330 -4.36 -24.34 -6.65
C LEU A 330 -3.88 -25.73 -6.20
N ALA A 331 -4.13 -26.78 -6.98
CA ALA A 331 -3.60 -28.12 -6.69
C ALA A 331 -2.05 -28.15 -6.69
N HIS A 332 -1.39 -27.21 -7.35
CA HIS A 332 0.07 -27.05 -7.35
C HIS A 332 0.55 -26.00 -6.32
N ASP A 333 -0.31 -25.09 -5.89
CA ASP A 333 -0.02 -24.03 -4.92
C ASP A 333 -0.22 -24.49 -3.47
N THR A 334 0.67 -25.37 -3.02
CA THR A 334 0.51 -26.14 -1.77
C THR A 334 0.98 -25.41 -0.50
N LYS A 335 1.58 -24.22 -0.62
CA LYS A 335 2.20 -23.48 0.50
C LYS A 335 1.41 -22.23 0.93
N LEU A 336 0.13 -22.16 0.58
CA LEU A 336 -0.69 -21.02 0.97
C LEU A 336 -0.80 -20.95 2.51
N PRO A 337 -0.64 -19.75 3.11
CA PRO A 337 -0.75 -19.56 4.55
C PRO A 337 -2.21 -19.56 5.05
N PHE A 338 -3.17 -19.93 4.20
CA PHE A 338 -4.61 -19.94 4.45
C PHE A 338 -5.28 -21.05 3.62
N ASP A 339 -6.54 -21.35 3.95
CA ASP A 339 -7.35 -22.34 3.21
C ASP A 339 -7.73 -21.82 1.81
N GLY A 340 -6.91 -22.19 0.83
CA GLY A 340 -7.09 -21.85 -0.58
C GLY A 340 -8.41 -22.36 -1.17
N PRO A 341 -8.78 -23.66 -1.00
CA PRO A 341 -10.06 -24.17 -1.48
C PRO A 341 -11.27 -23.40 -0.94
N ALA A 342 -11.30 -23.13 0.38
CA ALA A 342 -12.37 -22.36 0.98
C ALA A 342 -12.42 -20.90 0.48
N LEU A 343 -11.25 -20.31 0.19
CA LEU A 343 -11.18 -18.97 -0.42
C LEU A 343 -11.72 -18.98 -1.86
N LEU A 344 -11.34 -19.96 -2.68
CA LEU A 344 -11.81 -20.11 -4.07
C LEU A 344 -13.32 -20.33 -4.14
N ASP A 345 -13.86 -21.16 -3.24
CA ASP A 345 -15.30 -21.43 -3.20
C ASP A 345 -16.12 -20.21 -2.78
N SER A 346 -15.52 -19.30 -1.99
CA SER A 346 -16.20 -18.08 -1.54
C SER A 346 -16.40 -17.06 -2.67
N ASP A 347 -15.39 -16.86 -3.53
CA ASP A 347 -15.46 -15.98 -4.70
C ASP A 347 -14.38 -16.33 -5.72
N VAL A 348 -14.79 -17.02 -6.78
CA VAL A 348 -13.90 -17.41 -7.88
C VAL A 348 -13.28 -16.19 -8.57
N THR A 349 -14.06 -15.11 -8.73
CA THR A 349 -13.64 -13.97 -9.56
C THR A 349 -12.58 -13.09 -8.90
N ALA A 350 -12.55 -13.10 -7.57
CA ALA A 350 -11.57 -12.35 -6.78
C ALA A 350 -10.43 -13.23 -6.22
N PHE A 351 -10.45 -14.55 -6.47
CA PHE A 351 -9.51 -15.49 -5.86
C PHE A 351 -8.05 -15.09 -6.07
N GLY A 352 -7.64 -14.77 -7.30
CA GLY A 352 -6.25 -14.41 -7.60
C GLY A 352 -5.78 -13.18 -6.81
N ALA A 353 -6.60 -12.12 -6.75
CA ALA A 353 -6.27 -10.92 -5.98
C ALA A 353 -6.20 -11.20 -4.47
N ARG A 354 -7.15 -11.97 -3.94
CA ARG A 354 -7.17 -12.36 -2.51
C ARG A 354 -5.99 -13.25 -2.14
N ARG A 355 -5.58 -14.14 -3.05
CA ARG A 355 -4.43 -15.01 -2.88
C ARG A 355 -3.13 -14.21 -2.78
N GLU A 356 -2.86 -13.35 -3.76
CA GLU A 356 -1.68 -12.46 -3.76
C GLU A 356 -1.62 -11.61 -2.49
N LEU A 357 -2.77 -11.04 -2.12
CA LEU A 357 -2.89 -10.24 -0.92
C LEU A 357 -2.63 -11.06 0.35
N GLY A 358 -3.20 -12.26 0.45
CA GLY A 358 -2.98 -13.14 1.59
C GLY A 358 -1.53 -13.57 1.77
N VAL A 359 -0.83 -13.87 0.66
CA VAL A 359 0.60 -14.21 0.69
C VAL A 359 1.40 -13.01 1.22
N PHE A 360 1.19 -11.82 0.62
CA PHE A 360 1.83 -10.59 1.08
C PHE A 360 1.56 -10.29 2.56
N LEU A 361 0.31 -10.38 2.99
CA LEU A 361 -0.05 -10.08 4.38
C LEU A 361 0.56 -11.10 5.34
N SER A 362 0.67 -12.37 4.96
CA SER A 362 1.35 -13.40 5.75
C SER A 362 2.84 -13.11 5.89
N GLU A 363 3.52 -12.74 4.80
CA GLU A 363 4.95 -12.38 4.80
C GLU A 363 5.24 -11.17 5.69
N HIS A 364 4.27 -10.25 5.82
CA HIS A 364 4.40 -9.02 6.58
C HIS A 364 3.62 -9.00 7.91
N LEU A 365 3.01 -10.11 8.33
CA LEU A 365 2.05 -10.12 9.44
C LEU A 365 2.66 -9.63 10.76
N VAL A 366 3.93 -9.98 11.02
CA VAL A 366 4.65 -9.52 12.22
C VAL A 366 4.79 -7.99 12.21
N GLN A 367 5.20 -7.41 11.08
CA GLN A 367 5.32 -5.95 10.93
C GLN A 367 3.96 -5.27 11.13
N ILE A 368 2.90 -5.83 10.54
CA ILE A 368 1.53 -5.30 10.63
C ILE A 368 1.05 -5.32 12.09
N ARG A 369 1.25 -6.43 12.81
CA ARG A 369 0.91 -6.56 14.24
C ARG A 369 1.64 -5.53 15.10
N VAL A 370 2.95 -5.40 14.91
CA VAL A 370 3.77 -4.42 15.64
C VAL A 370 3.25 -3.00 15.41
N GLN A 371 2.95 -2.63 14.16
CA GLN A 371 2.40 -1.31 13.84
C GLN A 371 1.01 -1.07 14.48
N ALA A 372 0.16 -2.09 14.53
CA ALA A 372 -1.15 -2.02 15.16
C ALA A 372 -1.04 -1.89 16.69
N GLU A 373 -0.18 -2.69 17.33
CA GLU A 373 0.02 -2.66 18.78
C GLU A 373 0.63 -1.34 19.25
N GLN A 374 1.59 -0.79 18.52
CA GLN A 374 2.17 0.52 18.84
C GLN A 374 1.11 1.62 18.87
N ARG A 375 0.19 1.62 17.90
CA ARG A 375 -0.90 2.60 17.86
C ARG A 375 -1.91 2.40 18.98
N LEU A 376 -2.31 1.16 19.23
CA LEU A 376 -3.20 0.82 20.34
C LEU A 376 -2.63 1.22 21.70
N ALA A 377 -1.31 1.08 21.88
CA ALA A 377 -0.63 1.49 23.10
C ALA A 377 -0.67 3.01 23.34
N ARG A 378 -1.06 3.80 22.32
CA ARG A 378 -1.19 5.25 22.41
C ARG A 378 -2.52 5.74 21.84
N PRO A 379 -3.63 5.53 22.57
CA PRO A 379 -4.92 6.04 22.14
C PRO A 379 -4.89 7.57 22.06
N VAL A 380 -5.39 8.11 20.95
CA VAL A 380 -5.55 9.55 20.80
C VAL A 380 -6.65 10.03 21.75
N ARG A 381 -6.33 11.05 22.56
CA ARG A 381 -7.35 11.73 23.38
C ARG A 381 -8.24 12.57 22.48
N SER A 382 -9.37 12.00 22.07
CA SER A 382 -10.42 12.70 21.34
C SER A 382 -11.43 13.30 22.31
N THR A 383 -11.90 14.52 22.04
CA THR A 383 -13.07 15.11 22.71
C THR A 383 -14.38 14.77 22.02
N PHE A 384 -14.33 14.08 20.87
CA PHE A 384 -15.52 13.66 20.15
C PHE A 384 -16.18 12.46 20.85
N ASP A 385 -17.49 12.56 21.06
CA ASP A 385 -18.33 11.44 21.49
C ASP A 385 -18.96 10.79 20.25
N GLN A 386 -18.41 9.65 19.82
CA GLN A 386 -18.85 8.86 18.66
C GLN A 386 -19.10 9.73 17.39
N PRO A 387 -18.05 10.39 16.85
CA PRO A 387 -18.20 11.29 15.70
C PRO A 387 -18.71 10.56 14.46
N ILE A 388 -19.52 11.24 13.64
CA ILE A 388 -19.96 10.73 12.34
C ILE A 388 -19.18 11.45 11.24
N PHE A 389 -18.39 10.74 10.45
CA PHE A 389 -17.62 11.27 9.34
C PHE A 389 -18.29 10.97 8.00
N VAL A 390 -18.36 11.98 7.14
CA VAL A 390 -18.82 11.86 5.76
C VAL A 390 -17.90 12.67 4.85
N TYR A 391 -17.49 12.10 3.73
CA TYR A 391 -16.45 12.67 2.88
C TYR A 391 -16.89 12.81 1.42
N TRP A 392 -16.67 14.00 0.86
CA TRP A 392 -16.77 14.25 -0.56
C TRP A 392 -15.56 15.08 -1.01
N ALA A 393 -14.70 14.51 -1.85
CA ALA A 393 -13.38 15.07 -2.15
C ALA A 393 -13.43 16.53 -2.63
N GLN A 394 -14.41 16.87 -3.48
CA GLN A 394 -14.60 18.19 -4.08
C GLN A 394 -15.39 19.17 -3.19
N GLY A 395 -15.82 18.74 -1.99
CA GLY A 395 -16.68 19.52 -1.10
C GLY A 395 -18.17 19.44 -1.43
N PHE A 396 -19.01 19.57 -0.41
CA PHE A 396 -20.46 19.34 -0.53
C PHE A 396 -21.23 20.43 -1.28
N ALA A 397 -20.66 21.62 -1.43
CA ALA A 397 -21.30 22.73 -2.16
C ALA A 397 -21.51 22.39 -3.65
N THR A 398 -20.59 21.64 -4.25
CA THR A 398 -20.63 21.25 -5.67
C THR A 398 -21.01 19.78 -5.86
N ALA A 399 -21.28 19.04 -4.78
CA ALA A 399 -21.61 17.63 -4.83
C ALA A 399 -22.93 17.37 -5.59
N PRO A 400 -23.10 16.19 -6.23
CA PRO A 400 -24.34 15.83 -6.92
C PRO A 400 -25.61 15.99 -6.05
N PRO A 401 -26.79 16.27 -6.63
CA PRO A 401 -28.02 16.45 -5.87
C PRO A 401 -28.33 15.31 -4.89
N VAL A 402 -28.09 14.05 -5.27
CA VAL A 402 -28.25 12.89 -4.39
C VAL A 402 -27.34 12.94 -3.17
N VAL A 403 -26.08 13.35 -3.33
CA VAL A 403 -25.12 13.46 -2.23
C VAL A 403 -25.57 14.55 -1.25
N ARG A 404 -26.03 15.69 -1.76
CA ARG A 404 -26.55 16.78 -0.91
C ARG A 404 -27.82 16.35 -0.15
N ALA A 405 -28.70 15.58 -0.79
CA ALA A 405 -29.89 15.03 -0.15
C ALA A 405 -29.54 14.03 0.97
N CYS A 406 -28.58 13.11 0.72
CA CYS A 406 -28.06 12.20 1.74
C CYS A 406 -27.47 12.95 2.94
N LEU A 407 -26.63 13.97 2.68
CA LEU A 407 -26.06 14.80 3.76
C LEU A 407 -27.14 15.54 4.56
N ALA A 408 -28.16 16.09 3.90
CA ALA A 408 -29.27 16.77 4.57
C ALA A 408 -30.04 15.81 5.49
N ALA A 409 -30.32 14.58 5.02
CA ALA A 409 -30.98 13.55 5.81
C ALA A 409 -30.13 13.10 7.02
N LEU A 410 -28.81 12.92 6.81
CA LEU A 410 -27.86 12.58 7.87
C LEU A 410 -27.81 13.65 8.97
N ARG A 411 -27.71 14.93 8.60
CA ARG A 411 -27.71 16.08 9.54
C ARG A 411 -29.04 16.21 10.30
N ALA A 412 -30.16 15.96 9.63
CA ALA A 412 -31.48 16.08 10.25
C ALA A 412 -31.71 15.06 11.38
N THR A 413 -31.03 13.91 11.31
CA THR A 413 -31.18 12.79 12.25
C THR A 413 -30.02 12.66 13.23
N ASN A 414 -28.90 13.33 12.97
CA ASN A 414 -27.68 13.24 13.78
C ASN A 414 -27.05 14.64 13.98
N PRO A 415 -26.91 15.13 15.23
CA PRO A 415 -26.49 16.51 15.50
C PRO A 415 -24.98 16.77 15.29
N SER A 416 -24.14 15.74 15.27
CA SER A 416 -22.67 15.86 15.24
C SER A 416 -22.06 15.17 14.02
N VAL A 417 -22.28 15.76 12.84
CA VAL A 417 -21.74 15.27 11.56
C VAL A 417 -20.53 16.09 11.15
N HIS A 418 -19.41 15.41 10.85
CA HIS A 418 -18.17 15.97 10.36
C HIS A 418 -18.08 15.80 8.85
N GLU A 419 -18.23 16.91 8.13
CA GLU A 419 -18.15 16.96 6.67
C GLU A 419 -16.74 17.24 6.20
N LEU A 420 -16.21 16.29 5.46
CA LEU A 420 -14.82 16.28 5.04
C LEU A 420 -14.71 16.46 3.53
N SER A 421 -13.65 17.14 3.12
CA SER A 421 -13.21 17.33 1.74
C SER A 421 -11.69 17.27 1.70
N ARG A 422 -11.07 17.25 0.51
CA ARG A 422 -9.59 17.27 0.44
C ARG A 422 -8.99 18.46 1.20
N ASP A 423 -9.69 19.60 1.24
CA ASP A 423 -9.20 20.82 1.87
C ASP A 423 -9.34 20.83 3.39
N THR A 424 -10.24 20.01 3.94
CA THR A 424 -10.57 20.03 5.38
C THR A 424 -10.03 18.82 6.15
N ILE A 425 -9.65 17.73 5.48
CA ILE A 425 -9.16 16.51 6.15
C ILE A 425 -7.87 16.73 6.95
N GLY A 426 -7.01 17.68 6.55
CA GLY A 426 -5.76 17.98 7.27
C GLY A 426 -5.98 18.52 8.68
N ALA A 427 -7.18 19.01 9.01
CA ALA A 427 -7.52 19.38 10.38
C ALA A 427 -7.80 18.17 11.30
N TYR A 428 -7.98 16.98 10.72
CA TYR A 428 -8.37 15.76 11.43
C TYR A 428 -7.24 14.73 11.47
N VAL A 429 -6.64 14.44 10.32
CA VAL A 429 -5.65 13.38 10.16
C VAL A 429 -4.56 13.80 9.19
N ASP A 430 -3.32 13.37 9.47
CA ASP A 430 -2.21 13.51 8.54
C ASP A 430 -2.25 12.36 7.54
N VAL A 431 -2.31 12.69 6.25
CA VAL A 431 -2.17 11.72 5.17
C VAL A 431 -0.71 11.75 4.69
N PRO A 432 0.06 10.64 4.81
CA PRO A 432 1.44 10.62 4.36
C PRO A 432 1.57 11.02 2.87
N PRO A 433 2.46 11.97 2.51
CA PRO A 433 2.60 12.42 1.13
C PRO A 433 2.88 11.30 0.13
N ASP A 434 3.73 10.34 0.50
CA ASP A 434 4.08 9.20 -0.35
C ASP A 434 2.87 8.28 -0.60
N LEU A 435 1.99 8.12 0.40
CA LEU A 435 0.74 7.38 0.24
C LEU A 435 -0.24 8.11 -0.66
N ALA A 436 -0.37 9.44 -0.48
CA ALA A 436 -1.20 10.26 -1.35
C ALA A 436 -0.70 10.21 -2.80
N ALA A 437 0.63 10.20 -3.01
CA ALA A 437 1.24 10.05 -4.32
C ALA A 437 1.01 8.64 -4.92
N ALA A 438 1.12 7.58 -4.12
CA ALA A 438 0.88 6.21 -4.57
C ALA A 438 -0.58 5.96 -5.01
N VAL A 439 -1.54 6.56 -4.31
CA VAL A 439 -2.97 6.46 -4.65
C VAL A 439 -3.36 7.42 -5.78
N GLY A 440 -2.66 8.55 -5.89
CA GLY A 440 -2.91 9.57 -6.93
C GLY A 440 -4.31 10.14 -6.87
N ASP A 441 -4.96 10.21 -8.03
CA ASP A 441 -6.33 10.75 -8.19
C ASP A 441 -7.44 9.70 -7.96
N ASP A 442 -7.10 8.50 -7.51
CA ASP A 442 -8.10 7.50 -7.16
C ASP A 442 -8.85 7.88 -5.87
N HIS A 443 -9.97 8.57 -6.05
CA HIS A 443 -10.84 8.98 -4.95
C HIS A 443 -11.40 7.80 -4.14
N ALA A 444 -11.60 6.63 -4.76
CA ALA A 444 -12.21 5.47 -4.10
C ALA A 444 -11.23 4.89 -3.08
N HIS A 445 -10.03 4.51 -3.53
CA HIS A 445 -8.99 3.98 -2.65
C HIS A 445 -8.49 5.01 -1.64
N PHE A 446 -8.43 6.29 -2.02
CA PHE A 446 -8.12 7.36 -1.06
C PHE A 446 -9.15 7.39 0.07
N SER A 447 -10.45 7.31 -0.24
CA SER A 447 -11.50 7.32 0.77
C SER A 447 -11.50 6.05 1.63
N ASP A 448 -11.08 4.90 1.10
CA ASP A 448 -10.88 3.66 1.86
C ASP A 448 -9.78 3.82 2.91
N LEU A 449 -8.67 4.48 2.57
CA LEU A 449 -7.59 4.77 3.51
C LEU A 449 -7.97 5.83 4.53
N LEU A 450 -8.65 6.89 4.09
CA LEU A 450 -9.08 8.00 4.94
C LEU A 450 -10.03 7.54 6.05
N ARG A 451 -11.00 6.67 5.74
CA ARG A 451 -11.93 6.19 6.77
C ARG A 451 -11.25 5.37 7.84
N MET A 452 -10.23 4.58 7.47
CA MET A 452 -9.42 3.86 8.45
C MET A 452 -8.61 4.82 9.33
N LEU A 453 -8.01 5.88 8.77
CA LEU A 453 -7.30 6.90 9.58
C LEU A 453 -8.21 7.56 10.61
N LEU A 454 -9.43 7.93 10.20
CA LEU A 454 -10.38 8.61 11.07
C LEU A 454 -10.91 7.67 12.17
N LEU A 455 -11.31 6.45 11.80
CA LEU A 455 -11.88 5.49 12.75
C LEU A 455 -10.83 4.91 13.69
N GLU A 456 -9.59 4.72 13.24
CA GLU A 456 -8.47 4.36 14.11
C GLU A 456 -8.22 5.44 15.16
N LYS A 457 -8.18 6.71 14.74
CA LYS A 457 -7.86 7.85 15.60
C LYS A 457 -8.98 8.25 16.55
N PHE A 458 -10.22 8.29 16.06
CA PHE A 458 -11.35 8.88 16.79
C PHE A 458 -12.44 7.88 17.15
N GLY A 459 -12.38 6.65 16.61
CA GLY A 459 -13.55 5.78 16.56
C GLY A 459 -14.72 6.45 15.82
N GLY A 460 -15.93 6.12 16.24
CA GLY A 460 -17.15 6.72 15.68
C GLY A 460 -17.67 5.94 14.48
N ILE A 461 -18.24 6.68 13.53
CA ILE A 461 -19.00 6.15 12.40
C ILE A 461 -18.49 6.80 11.12
N TRP A 462 -18.18 6.00 10.12
CA TRP A 462 -18.04 6.42 8.74
C TRP A 462 -19.30 6.10 7.97
N VAL A 463 -19.83 7.07 7.23
CA VAL A 463 -20.89 6.88 6.25
C VAL A 463 -20.43 7.49 4.94
N ASP A 464 -20.43 6.72 3.86
CA ASP A 464 -20.17 7.29 2.55
C ASP A 464 -21.19 8.38 2.18
N ALA A 465 -20.77 9.34 1.35
CA ALA A 465 -21.58 10.50 0.98
C ALA A 465 -22.92 10.21 0.27
N THR A 466 -23.13 8.99 -0.25
CA THR A 466 -24.42 8.54 -0.79
C THR A 466 -25.20 7.62 0.16
N GLY A 467 -24.85 7.59 1.45
CA GLY A 467 -25.62 6.92 2.50
C GLY A 467 -26.84 7.76 2.88
N PHE A 468 -28.03 7.28 2.54
CA PHE A 468 -29.30 7.87 2.96
C PHE A 468 -29.69 7.33 4.35
N VAL A 469 -29.95 8.23 5.29
CA VAL A 469 -30.23 7.92 6.71
C VAL A 469 -31.56 8.53 7.10
N SER A 470 -32.50 7.71 7.56
CA SER A 470 -33.87 8.08 7.92
C SER A 470 -34.10 8.18 9.44
N GLU A 471 -33.17 7.66 10.23
CA GLU A 471 -33.22 7.61 11.69
C GLU A 471 -31.83 7.82 12.35
N PRO A 472 -31.76 8.17 13.65
CA PRO A 472 -30.48 8.38 14.33
C PRO A 472 -29.59 7.12 14.33
N LEU A 473 -28.31 7.24 13.98
CA LEU A 473 -27.42 6.08 13.83
C LEU A 473 -26.94 5.50 15.17
N ARG A 474 -26.76 6.36 16.17
CA ARG A 474 -26.10 6.01 17.45
C ARG A 474 -26.72 4.81 18.16
N PRO A 475 -28.04 4.70 18.36
CA PRO A 475 -28.64 3.52 19.01
C PRO A 475 -28.32 2.19 18.30
N HIS A 476 -28.28 2.19 16.96
CA HIS A 476 -27.96 1.00 16.17
C HIS A 476 -26.48 0.65 16.28
N VAL A 477 -25.61 1.66 16.25
CA VAL A 477 -24.16 1.48 16.38
C VAL A 477 -23.77 1.04 17.79
N ASP A 478 -24.35 1.63 18.85
CA ASP A 478 -24.12 1.20 20.23
C ASP A 478 -24.51 -0.27 20.44
N ARG A 479 -25.65 -0.68 19.86
CA ARG A 479 -26.07 -2.08 19.87
C ARG A 479 -25.10 -2.98 19.08
N ALA A 480 -24.61 -2.52 17.93
CA ALA A 480 -23.69 -3.28 17.10
C ALA A 480 -22.31 -3.47 17.76
N LEU A 481 -21.82 -2.44 18.46
CA LEU A 481 -20.53 -2.42 19.15
C LEU A 481 -20.61 -2.94 20.60
N ALA A 482 -21.77 -3.45 21.05
CA ALA A 482 -21.94 -3.96 22.41
C ALA A 482 -21.04 -5.17 22.74
N LYS A 483 -20.66 -5.95 21.72
CA LYS A 483 -19.85 -7.19 21.86
C LYS A 483 -18.60 -7.22 20.98
N SER A 484 -18.34 -6.16 20.21
CA SER A 484 -17.18 -6.05 19.33
C SER A 484 -16.74 -4.59 19.24
N SER A 485 -15.51 -4.37 18.81
CA SER A 485 -14.92 -3.04 18.68
C SER A 485 -15.14 -2.42 17.29
N VAL A 486 -15.67 -3.20 16.34
CA VAL A 486 -15.92 -2.74 14.97
C VAL A 486 -17.23 -3.32 14.46
N PHE A 487 -17.89 -2.57 13.58
CA PHE A 487 -19.07 -3.00 12.86
C PHE A 487 -18.96 -2.60 11.39
N ALA A 488 -19.36 -3.51 10.51
CA ALA A 488 -19.58 -3.29 9.10
C ALA A 488 -20.73 -4.20 8.64
N PHE A 489 -21.47 -3.79 7.60
CA PHE A 489 -22.35 -4.73 6.91
C PHE A 489 -21.52 -5.80 6.19
N ASN A 490 -22.01 -7.03 6.12
CA ASN A 490 -21.30 -8.12 5.42
C ASN A 490 -22.22 -8.97 4.53
N TYR A 491 -21.65 -9.59 3.51
CA TYR A 491 -22.37 -10.51 2.63
C TYR A 491 -22.34 -11.92 3.20
N THR A 492 -21.14 -12.44 3.44
CA THR A 492 -20.88 -13.78 3.97
C THR A 492 -19.57 -13.78 4.76
N GLY A 493 -19.55 -14.42 5.94
CA GLY A 493 -18.34 -14.51 6.77
C GLY A 493 -17.64 -13.16 6.96
N PRO A 494 -16.32 -13.04 6.66
CA PRO A 494 -15.57 -11.79 6.77
C PRO A 494 -15.68 -10.88 5.54
N TYR A 495 -16.41 -11.28 4.49
CA TYR A 495 -16.58 -10.46 3.29
C TYR A 495 -17.56 -9.32 3.56
N LEU A 496 -16.99 -8.20 4.02
CA LEU A 496 -17.73 -7.00 4.44
C LEU A 496 -18.06 -6.08 3.26
N SER A 497 -18.74 -4.98 3.54
CA SER A 497 -18.88 -3.83 2.67
C SER A 497 -18.47 -2.58 3.45
N ASN A 498 -17.46 -1.84 2.96
CA ASN A 498 -16.77 -0.83 3.78
C ASN A 498 -17.34 0.60 3.66
N TRP A 499 -18.47 0.82 2.99
CA TRP A 499 -19.10 2.14 2.82
C TRP A 499 -19.81 2.65 4.09
N PHE A 500 -20.09 1.75 5.04
CA PHE A 500 -20.54 2.07 6.39
C PHE A 500 -19.70 1.28 7.38
N LEU A 501 -18.99 1.99 8.26
CA LEU A 501 -18.16 1.38 9.29
C LEU A 501 -18.44 2.09 10.61
N ALA A 502 -18.44 1.35 11.69
CA ALA A 502 -18.35 1.94 13.02
C ALA A 502 -17.22 1.27 13.79
N SER A 503 -16.48 2.02 14.60
CA SER A 503 -15.38 1.47 15.35
C SER A 503 -15.17 2.21 16.67
N ARG A 504 -14.66 1.49 17.66
CA ARG A 504 -14.09 2.08 18.86
C ARG A 504 -12.62 2.43 18.61
N PRO A 505 -12.09 3.51 19.19
CA PRO A 505 -10.68 3.88 19.00
C PRO A 505 -9.70 2.81 19.55
N ASP A 506 -10.16 1.93 20.44
CA ASP A 506 -9.39 0.80 21.00
C ASP A 506 -9.52 -0.51 20.17
N SER A 507 -10.08 -0.46 18.95
CA SER A 507 -10.34 -1.63 18.09
C SER A 507 -9.09 -2.23 17.46
N TYR A 508 -8.63 -3.38 17.95
CA TYR A 508 -7.47 -4.05 17.32
C TYR A 508 -7.73 -4.43 15.86
N VAL A 509 -8.97 -4.77 15.51
CA VAL A 509 -9.38 -5.00 14.12
C VAL A 509 -9.13 -3.78 13.24
N MET A 510 -9.53 -2.57 13.68
CA MET A 510 -9.32 -1.34 12.91
C MET A 510 -7.82 -1.00 12.76
N HIS A 511 -7.06 -1.13 13.86
CA HIS A 511 -5.62 -0.85 13.86
C HIS A 511 -4.83 -1.80 12.94
N LEU A 512 -5.15 -3.11 12.98
CA LEU A 512 -4.51 -4.11 12.11
C LEU A 512 -4.91 -3.90 10.63
N TRP A 513 -6.18 -3.61 10.36
CA TRP A 513 -6.69 -3.35 9.01
C TRP A 513 -6.05 -2.11 8.38
N ARG A 514 -5.91 -1.02 9.17
CA ARG A 514 -5.17 0.18 8.75
C ARG A 514 -3.72 -0.17 8.45
N ALA A 515 -3.01 -0.84 9.37
CA ALA A 515 -1.59 -1.14 9.20
C ALA A 515 -1.33 -1.97 7.94
N ALA A 516 -2.13 -3.00 7.69
CA ALA A 516 -2.06 -3.84 6.51
C ALA A 516 -2.32 -3.06 5.21
N SER A 517 -3.40 -2.27 5.18
CA SER A 517 -3.79 -1.48 4.01
C SER A 517 -2.72 -0.45 3.63
N PHE A 518 -2.13 0.22 4.61
CA PHE A 518 -1.08 1.21 4.38
C PHE A 518 0.22 0.55 3.92
N LEU A 519 0.58 -0.60 4.51
CA LEU A 519 1.77 -1.34 4.10
C LEU A 519 1.68 -1.86 2.66
N TRP A 520 0.48 -2.27 2.23
CA TRP A 520 0.23 -2.67 0.84
C TRP A 520 0.60 -1.53 -0.12
N TRP A 521 0.00 -0.35 0.06
CA TRP A 521 0.25 0.79 -0.81
C TRP A 521 1.69 1.28 -0.76
N GLU A 522 2.35 1.24 0.40
CA GLU A 522 3.77 1.60 0.50
C GLU A 522 4.68 0.65 -0.28
N LYS A 523 4.46 -0.67 -0.17
CA LYS A 523 5.37 -1.66 -0.77
C LYS A 523 5.07 -1.98 -2.22
N ARG A 524 3.79 -1.92 -2.62
CA ARG A 524 3.32 -2.34 -3.96
C ARG A 524 2.92 -1.16 -4.84
N ALA A 525 2.43 -0.07 -4.25
CA ALA A 525 1.87 1.08 -4.97
C ALA A 525 0.89 0.67 -6.09
N GLU A 526 0.07 -0.36 -5.83
CA GLU A 526 -0.74 -1.04 -6.84
C GLU A 526 -2.18 -1.23 -6.37
N SER A 527 -3.12 -0.96 -7.29
CA SER A 527 -4.54 -1.32 -7.16
C SER A 527 -4.83 -2.65 -7.88
N LEU A 528 -4.83 -3.76 -7.13
CA LEU A 528 -5.14 -5.09 -7.67
C LEU A 528 -6.61 -5.27 -8.05
N ASP A 529 -7.50 -4.72 -7.23
CA ASP A 529 -8.95 -4.90 -7.36
C ASP A 529 -9.68 -3.71 -6.73
N PRO A 530 -10.81 -3.24 -7.28
CA PRO A 530 -11.56 -2.13 -6.70
C PRO A 530 -12.01 -2.36 -5.26
N LEU A 531 -12.13 -3.63 -4.83
CA LEU A 531 -12.49 -4.01 -3.47
C LEU A 531 -11.26 -4.38 -2.62
N LEU A 532 -10.05 -3.92 -2.99
CA LEU A 532 -8.78 -4.20 -2.31
C LEU A 532 -8.91 -4.23 -0.78
N HIS A 533 -9.47 -3.19 -0.17
CA HIS A 533 -9.57 -3.09 1.29
C HIS A 533 -10.58 -4.07 1.91
N HIS A 534 -11.58 -4.52 1.16
CA HIS A 534 -12.48 -5.60 1.57
C HIS A 534 -11.71 -6.93 1.64
N HIS A 535 -10.87 -7.18 0.63
CA HIS A 535 -10.00 -8.35 0.58
C HIS A 535 -8.93 -8.30 1.69
N VAL A 536 -8.37 -7.13 2.02
CA VAL A 536 -7.42 -6.98 3.15
C VAL A 536 -8.08 -7.45 4.44
N PHE A 537 -9.33 -7.01 4.68
CA PHE A 537 -10.08 -7.40 5.86
C PHE A 537 -10.32 -8.92 5.93
N GLU A 538 -10.79 -9.53 4.83
CA GLU A 538 -10.99 -10.97 4.75
C GLU A 538 -9.68 -11.74 5.00
N MET A 539 -8.57 -11.31 4.42
CA MET A 539 -7.30 -12.01 4.58
C MET A 539 -6.75 -11.86 6.00
N LEU A 540 -6.91 -10.71 6.65
CA LEU A 540 -6.56 -10.56 8.07
C LEU A 540 -7.40 -11.46 8.98
N HIS A 541 -8.70 -11.63 8.70
CA HIS A 541 -9.54 -12.60 9.42
C HIS A 541 -9.03 -14.04 9.31
N ARG A 542 -8.51 -14.41 8.14
CA ARG A 542 -7.94 -15.75 7.92
C ARG A 542 -6.56 -15.93 8.56
N LEU A 543 -5.76 -14.87 8.66
CA LEU A 543 -4.36 -14.92 9.09
C LEU A 543 -4.12 -14.58 10.57
N ASP A 544 -5.06 -13.87 11.22
CA ASP A 544 -4.89 -13.39 12.59
C ASP A 544 -6.03 -13.83 13.52
N ASP A 545 -5.69 -14.67 14.51
CA ASP A 545 -6.67 -15.28 15.43
C ASP A 545 -7.38 -14.26 16.33
N ARG A 546 -6.67 -13.22 16.78
CA ARG A 546 -7.26 -12.17 17.62
C ARG A 546 -8.25 -11.34 16.81
N PHE A 547 -7.85 -10.92 15.60
CA PHE A 547 -8.71 -10.22 14.66
C PHE A 547 -9.98 -11.03 14.39
N ARG A 548 -9.82 -12.33 14.09
CA ARG A 548 -10.94 -13.24 13.83
C ARG A 548 -11.89 -13.31 15.01
N ALA A 549 -11.38 -13.57 16.22
CA ALA A 549 -12.19 -13.70 17.42
C ALA A 549 -12.97 -12.41 17.75
N GLU A 550 -12.32 -11.25 17.64
CA GLU A 550 -12.92 -9.95 17.93
C GLU A 550 -13.97 -9.55 16.90
N TRP A 551 -13.72 -9.82 15.62
CA TRP A 551 -14.74 -9.69 14.58
C TRP A 551 -15.90 -10.62 14.91
N ASP A 552 -15.68 -11.94 15.01
CA ASP A 552 -16.70 -13.00 15.13
C ASP A 552 -17.60 -12.89 16.38
N ALA A 553 -17.15 -12.18 17.42
CA ALA A 553 -17.98 -11.85 18.59
C ALA A 553 -19.07 -10.78 18.31
N GLY A 554 -18.92 -10.00 17.24
CA GLY A 554 -19.79 -8.86 16.91
C GLY A 554 -21.12 -9.21 16.24
N LEU A 555 -22.02 -8.23 16.19
CA LEU A 555 -23.27 -8.33 15.42
C LEU A 555 -22.98 -8.42 13.92
N ARG A 556 -23.71 -9.28 13.20
CA ARG A 556 -23.66 -9.38 11.74
C ARG A 556 -24.99 -9.02 11.11
N LEU A 557 -24.98 -7.95 10.33
CA LEU A 557 -26.12 -7.51 9.53
C LEU A 557 -25.75 -7.62 8.06
N ASN A 558 -26.64 -8.23 7.28
CA ASN A 558 -26.38 -8.48 5.88
C ASN A 558 -26.33 -7.15 5.10
N ALA A 559 -25.44 -7.07 4.11
CA ALA A 559 -25.32 -5.90 3.25
C ALA A 559 -26.46 -5.76 2.22
N THR A 560 -27.28 -6.78 1.98
CA THR A 560 -28.35 -6.74 0.96
C THR A 560 -29.46 -5.74 1.30
N PRO A 561 -30.09 -5.76 2.49
CA PRO A 561 -31.13 -4.79 2.85
C PRO A 561 -30.74 -3.33 2.60
N PRO A 562 -29.58 -2.81 3.06
CA PRO A 562 -29.20 -1.42 2.81
C PRO A 562 -28.91 -1.11 1.33
N HIS A 563 -28.69 -2.09 0.47
CA HIS A 563 -28.50 -1.90 -0.99
C HIS A 563 -29.81 -1.97 -1.79
N THR A 564 -30.95 -2.30 -1.16
CA THR A 564 -32.23 -2.43 -1.86
C THR A 564 -32.63 -1.14 -2.54
N LEU A 565 -32.53 0.00 -1.82
CA LEU A 565 -32.88 1.31 -2.36
C LEU A 565 -31.98 1.68 -3.55
N GLN A 566 -30.69 1.36 -3.50
CA GLN A 566 -29.74 1.56 -4.61
C GLN A 566 -30.23 0.94 -5.92
N THR A 567 -30.81 -0.25 -5.82
CA THR A 567 -31.22 -1.06 -6.98
C THR A 567 -32.48 -0.48 -7.64
N ILE A 568 -33.38 0.08 -6.85
CA ILE A 568 -34.67 0.57 -7.35
C ILE A 568 -34.76 2.09 -7.45
N MET A 569 -33.73 2.85 -7.06
CA MET A 569 -33.81 4.31 -6.90
C MET A 569 -34.30 5.08 -8.14
N LEU A 570 -34.18 4.50 -9.35
CA LEU A 570 -34.62 5.11 -10.61
C LEU A 570 -36.05 4.69 -11.03
N ARG A 571 -36.65 3.70 -10.36
CA ARG A 571 -38.03 3.25 -10.61
C ARG A 571 -39.06 4.26 -10.07
N PRO A 572 -40.30 4.26 -10.58
CA PRO A 572 -41.40 5.02 -9.99
C PRO A 572 -41.58 4.72 -8.50
N TYR A 573 -41.82 5.76 -7.71
CA TYR A 573 -42.00 5.68 -6.27
C TYR A 573 -43.29 4.93 -5.90
N GLU A 574 -43.18 3.97 -5.00
CA GLU A 574 -44.30 3.22 -4.41
C GLU A 574 -44.18 3.37 -2.87
N PRO A 575 -45.14 4.01 -2.18
CA PRO A 575 -45.05 4.32 -0.75
C PRO A 575 -44.80 3.10 0.15
N GLU A 576 -45.55 2.02 -0.07
CA GLU A 576 -45.49 0.80 0.74
C GLU A 576 -44.13 0.09 0.58
N MET A 577 -43.57 0.11 -0.64
CA MET A 577 -42.24 -0.40 -0.91
C MET A 577 -41.17 0.47 -0.25
N PHE A 578 -41.31 1.80 -0.31
CA PHE A 578 -40.39 2.72 0.36
C PHE A 578 -40.37 2.47 1.87
N GLN A 579 -41.54 2.34 2.50
CA GLN A 579 -41.67 2.00 3.92
C GLN A 579 -40.95 0.68 4.24
N THR A 580 -41.26 -0.39 3.49
CA THR A 580 -40.64 -1.71 3.68
C THR A 580 -39.12 -1.64 3.60
N ILE A 581 -38.57 -0.86 2.67
CA ILE A 581 -37.13 -0.71 2.49
C ILE A 581 -36.51 0.06 3.67
N VAL A 582 -37.13 1.17 4.07
CA VAL A 582 -36.63 2.03 5.16
C VAL A 582 -36.68 1.31 6.51
N GLU A 583 -37.71 0.51 6.78
CA GLU A 583 -37.78 -0.31 8.00
C GLU A 583 -36.78 -1.49 7.99
N GLY A 584 -36.32 -1.92 6.81
CA GLY A 584 -35.41 -3.05 6.65
C GLY A 584 -33.95 -2.78 7.02
N ALA A 585 -33.53 -1.51 7.11
CA ALA A 585 -32.17 -1.12 7.51
C ALA A 585 -32.13 0.33 8.01
N PHE A 586 -31.28 0.63 8.99
CA PHE A 586 -31.15 1.99 9.56
C PHE A 586 -30.37 2.98 8.67
N VAL A 587 -29.82 2.51 7.55
CA VAL A 587 -29.07 3.30 6.57
C VAL A 587 -29.14 2.61 5.21
N HIS A 588 -29.22 3.38 4.13
CA HIS A 588 -29.37 2.86 2.77
C HIS A 588 -28.32 3.43 1.84
N ARG A 589 -27.63 2.56 1.10
CA ARG A 589 -26.68 2.95 0.07
C ARG A 589 -27.41 3.42 -1.17
N LEU A 590 -27.07 4.59 -1.69
CA LEU A 590 -27.44 5.07 -3.03
C LEU A 590 -26.22 5.12 -3.94
N ARG A 591 -26.43 5.45 -5.22
CA ARG A 591 -25.36 5.78 -6.19
C ARG A 591 -25.62 7.13 -6.83
N HIS A 592 -24.56 7.80 -7.28
CA HIS A 592 -24.69 9.08 -7.98
C HIS A 592 -24.40 8.98 -9.49
N GLN A 593 -23.82 7.86 -9.95
CA GLN A 593 -23.59 7.62 -11.37
C GLN A 593 -24.81 6.95 -12.01
N PHE A 594 -25.52 7.69 -12.86
CA PHE A 594 -26.62 7.25 -13.71
C PHE A 594 -26.81 8.28 -14.83
N ARG A 595 -27.48 7.90 -15.93
CA ARG A 595 -27.81 8.88 -16.97
C ARG A 595 -29.03 9.70 -16.55
N PRO A 596 -29.04 11.03 -16.74
CA PRO A 596 -30.18 11.87 -16.34
C PRO A 596 -31.52 11.39 -16.91
N GLU A 597 -31.52 10.83 -18.13
CA GLU A 597 -32.72 10.30 -18.78
C GLU A 597 -33.33 9.07 -18.09
N GLU A 598 -32.55 8.33 -17.29
CA GLU A 598 -33.02 7.16 -16.53
C GLU A 598 -33.87 7.57 -15.31
N MET A 599 -33.78 8.83 -14.86
CA MET A 599 -34.46 9.31 -13.66
C MET A 599 -35.80 9.95 -14.02
N GLY A 600 -36.90 9.23 -13.80
CA GLY A 600 -38.24 9.80 -13.86
C GLY A 600 -38.48 10.83 -12.75
N SER A 601 -39.32 11.85 -13.01
CA SER A 601 -39.66 12.88 -12.02
C SER A 601 -40.32 12.31 -10.76
N GLU A 602 -41.03 11.19 -10.87
CA GLU A 602 -41.65 10.50 -9.73
C GLU A 602 -40.86 9.25 -9.30
N SER A 603 -39.56 9.19 -9.60
CA SER A 603 -38.71 8.12 -9.08
C SER A 603 -38.44 8.27 -7.58
N TYR A 604 -38.07 7.17 -6.91
CA TYR A 604 -37.61 7.21 -5.51
C TYR A 604 -36.52 8.26 -5.31
N LEU A 605 -35.51 8.29 -6.20
CA LEU A 605 -34.41 9.23 -6.14
C LEU A 605 -34.87 10.69 -6.28
N ALA A 606 -35.77 10.98 -7.22
CA ALA A 606 -36.27 12.33 -7.42
C ALA A 606 -37.01 12.85 -6.18
N ARG A 607 -37.82 12.00 -5.53
CA ARG A 607 -38.49 12.35 -4.26
C ARG A 607 -37.52 12.49 -3.08
N ILE A 608 -36.47 11.69 -3.04
CA ILE A 608 -35.39 11.85 -2.05
C ILE A 608 -34.70 13.21 -2.24
N ILE A 609 -34.37 13.57 -3.48
CA ILE A 609 -33.70 14.84 -3.81
C ILE A 609 -34.59 16.06 -3.47
N ARG A 610 -35.90 15.97 -3.73
CA ARG A 610 -36.84 17.07 -3.44
C ARG A 610 -37.20 17.20 -1.96
N GLY A 611 -37.13 16.10 -1.20
CA GLY A 611 -37.54 16.06 0.20
C GLY A 611 -38.96 15.54 0.44
N ASP A 612 -39.74 15.27 -0.61
CA ASP A 612 -41.14 14.83 -0.54
C ASP A 612 -41.35 13.49 0.21
N HIS A 613 -40.28 12.70 0.36
CA HIS A 613 -40.29 11.45 1.13
C HIS A 613 -40.47 11.66 2.64
N GLN A 614 -40.29 12.89 3.14
CA GLN A 614 -40.40 13.18 4.57
C GLN A 614 -41.80 12.96 5.13
N ASP A 615 -42.86 13.21 4.34
CA ASP A 615 -44.23 12.97 4.77
C ASP A 615 -44.48 11.48 5.03
N ALA A 616 -43.98 10.61 4.14
CA ALA A 616 -44.02 9.17 4.33
C ALA A 616 -43.22 8.73 5.57
N LEU A 617 -42.05 9.32 5.83
CA LEU A 617 -41.28 9.02 7.05
C LEU A 617 -42.00 9.47 8.34
N ARG A 618 -42.83 10.53 8.29
CA ARG A 618 -43.65 10.95 9.43
C ARG A 618 -44.81 9.99 9.67
N GLU A 619 -45.52 9.59 8.62
CA GLU A 619 -46.60 8.61 8.69
C GLU A 619 -46.12 7.27 9.26
N ILE A 620 -44.92 6.80 8.89
CA ILE A 620 -44.31 5.59 9.44
C ILE A 620 -44.08 5.74 10.95
N LYS A 621 -43.52 6.87 11.38
CA LYS A 621 -43.23 7.15 12.80
C LYS A 621 -44.49 7.32 13.66
N GLU A 622 -45.60 7.77 13.08
CA GLU A 622 -46.87 7.90 13.79
C GLU A 622 -47.60 6.55 13.98
N ASN A 623 -47.25 5.53 13.19
CA ASN A 623 -47.86 4.20 13.20
C ASN A 623 -47.04 3.12 13.93
N CYS A 624 -45.84 3.44 14.42
CA CYS A 624 -44.97 2.58 15.24
C CYS A 624 -44.88 3.11 16.68
#